data_AF-A0A0F9MQ48-F1
#
_entry.id   AF-A0A0F9MQ48-F1
#
_cell.length_a   1.000
_cell.length_b   1.000
_cell.length_c   1.000
_cell.angle_alpha   90.00
_cell.angle_beta   90.00
_cell.angle_gamma   90.00
#
_symmetry.space_group_name_H-M   'P 1'
#
loop_
_entity.id
_entity.type
_entity.pdbx_description
1 polymer ?
#
loop_
_entity_poly.entity_id
_entity_poly.type
_entity_poly.pdbx_seq_one_letter_code
_entity_poly.pdbx_strand_id
1 'polypeptide(L)'
;MPYTGKDNKNYNIARLWGRHKNMLSLFSTGLYTIKEIAKQLGVSPQSVSHIVNSELGKQHLAMLNGAADSETMDLMVRIKAMAPIALAVQEELLLSEESTGDLKHKIADKMLDRAGYAPITKNLNVNIGAGLKKEDLDLIKKRAMEIKEMTKVEED
;
A
#
# COMPACT_ATOMS: atom_id res chain seq x y z
N MET A 1 17.18 25.49 51.52
CA MET A 1 15.76 25.23 51.20
C MET A 1 15.62 23.75 50.82
N PRO A 2 14.89 22.91 51.57
CA PRO A 2 14.73 21.51 51.20
C PRO A 2 13.69 21.40 50.07
N TYR A 3 14.10 20.85 48.94
CA TYR A 3 13.23 20.59 47.80
C TYR A 3 12.35 19.36 48.10
N THR A 4 11.04 19.54 48.13
CA THR A 4 10.05 18.48 48.37
C THR A 4 9.98 17.55 47.16
N GLY A 5 10.59 16.37 47.24
CA GLY A 5 10.77 15.41 46.13
C GLY A 5 9.50 14.76 45.53
N LYS A 6 8.29 15.30 45.77
CA LYS A 6 7.05 14.82 45.14
C LYS A 6 6.86 15.38 43.73
N ASP A 7 7.18 16.66 43.51
CA ASP A 7 6.93 17.32 42.21
C ASP A 7 7.91 16.84 41.13
N ASN A 8 9.16 16.54 41.51
CA ASN A 8 10.17 15.98 40.61
C ASN A 8 9.85 14.55 40.12
N LYS A 9 9.13 13.74 40.91
CA LYS A 9 8.79 12.37 40.49
C LYS A 9 7.77 12.37 39.35
N ASN A 10 6.75 13.23 39.45
CA ASN A 10 5.72 13.34 38.42
C ASN A 10 6.28 13.85 37.09
N TYR A 11 7.18 14.84 37.14
CA TYR A 11 7.87 15.35 35.94
C TYR A 11 8.71 14.27 35.24
N ASN A 12 9.43 13.46 36.02
CA ASN A 12 10.25 12.37 35.49
C ASN A 12 9.40 11.25 34.87
N ILE A 13 8.25 10.91 35.46
CA ILE A 13 7.33 9.91 34.91
C ILE A 13 6.71 10.40 33.59
N ALA A 14 6.24 11.65 33.55
CA ALA A 14 5.67 12.24 32.34
C ALA A 14 6.71 12.29 31.19
N ARG A 15 7.96 12.65 31.51
CA ARG A 15 9.06 12.67 30.54
C ARG A 15 9.41 11.27 30.02
N LEU A 16 9.39 10.27 30.88
CA LEU A 16 9.60 8.87 30.49
C LEU A 16 8.52 8.39 29.53
N TRP A 17 7.25 8.68 29.85
CA TRP A 17 6.10 8.35 29.01
C TRP A 17 6.17 9.04 27.64
N GLY A 18 6.55 10.32 27.61
CA GLY A 18 6.74 11.05 26.36
C GLY A 18 7.81 10.42 25.47
N ARG A 19 8.93 9.97 26.06
CA ARG A 19 9.98 9.26 25.32
C ARG A 19 9.50 7.92 24.76
N HIS A 20 8.79 7.12 25.55
CA HIS A 20 8.28 5.82 25.09
C HIS A 20 7.25 5.98 23.97
N LYS A 21 6.32 6.94 24.08
CA LYS A 21 5.37 7.25 22.99
C LYS A 21 6.07 7.66 21.71
N ASN A 22 7.12 8.49 21.82
CA ASN A 22 7.90 8.91 20.66
C ASN A 22 8.62 7.72 19.99
N MET A 23 9.17 6.78 20.77
CA MET A 23 9.74 5.54 20.22
C MET A 23 8.71 4.71 19.45
N LEU A 24 7.52 4.51 20.05
CA LEU A 24 6.45 3.71 19.44
C LEU A 24 5.90 4.37 18.18
N SER A 25 5.75 5.70 18.18
CA SER A 25 5.31 6.45 17.00
C SER A 25 6.33 6.40 15.87
N LEU A 26 7.62 6.56 16.15
CA LEU A 26 8.65 6.41 15.11
C LEU A 26 8.67 4.97 14.55
N PHE A 27 8.48 3.97 15.42
CA PHE A 27 8.42 2.58 14.99
C PHE A 27 7.18 2.28 14.14
N SER A 28 6.02 2.84 14.47
CA SER A 28 4.77 2.60 13.72
C SER A 28 4.81 3.14 12.29
N THR A 29 5.65 4.14 12.00
CA THR A 29 5.82 4.64 10.62
C THR A 29 6.45 3.62 9.67
N GLY A 30 7.16 2.62 10.18
CA GLY A 30 7.88 1.62 9.36
C GLY A 30 9.08 2.16 8.57
N LEU A 31 9.37 3.46 8.66
CA LEU A 31 10.47 4.11 7.92
C LEU A 31 11.83 3.99 8.63
N TYR A 32 11.82 3.79 9.96
CA TYR A 32 13.02 3.75 10.77
C TYR A 32 13.25 2.37 11.37
N THR A 33 14.48 1.90 11.30
CA THR A 33 14.91 0.70 12.01
C THR A 33 15.09 0.98 13.50
N ILE A 34 15.01 -0.06 14.35
CA ILE A 34 15.24 0.03 15.80
C ILE A 34 16.58 0.72 16.13
N LYS A 35 17.62 0.49 15.30
CA LYS A 35 18.95 1.10 15.48
C LYS A 35 18.94 2.59 15.20
N GLU A 36 18.20 3.04 14.19
CA GLU A 36 18.08 4.46 13.84
C GLU A 36 17.27 5.22 14.89
N ILE A 37 16.17 4.64 15.35
CA ILE A 37 15.34 5.20 16.45
C ILE A 37 16.20 5.36 17.71
N ALA A 38 16.99 4.33 18.04
CA ALA A 38 17.89 4.37 19.19
C ALA A 38 18.95 5.48 19.07
N LYS A 39 19.56 5.63 17.89
CA LYS A 39 20.53 6.70 17.60
C LYS A 39 19.91 8.09 17.71
N GLN A 40 18.70 8.27 17.18
CA GLN A 40 18.00 9.56 17.18
C GLN A 40 17.56 9.99 18.58
N LEU A 41 17.17 9.04 19.43
CA LEU A 41 16.69 9.31 20.79
C LEU A 41 17.77 9.21 21.87
N GLY A 42 18.99 8.81 21.50
CA GLY A 42 20.13 8.65 22.42
C GLY A 42 19.91 7.55 23.45
N VAL A 43 19.34 6.41 23.04
CA VAL A 43 19.07 5.25 23.89
C VAL A 43 19.68 3.98 23.30
N SER A 44 19.72 2.89 24.08
CA SER A 44 20.18 1.60 23.56
C SER A 44 19.14 0.97 22.62
N PRO A 45 19.56 0.28 21.55
CA PRO A 45 18.64 -0.48 20.69
C PRO A 45 17.83 -1.53 21.45
N GLN A 46 18.43 -2.13 22.49
CA GLN A 46 17.77 -3.11 23.35
C GLN A 46 16.59 -2.47 24.10
N SER A 47 16.77 -1.26 24.64
CA SER A 47 15.69 -0.52 25.31
C SER A 47 14.50 -0.28 24.37
N VAL A 48 14.77 0.15 23.13
CA VAL A 48 13.71 0.35 22.12
C VAL A 48 13.00 -0.95 21.82
N SER A 49 13.75 -2.04 21.61
CA SER A 49 13.19 -3.38 21.37
C SER A 49 12.30 -3.85 22.52
N HIS A 50 12.72 -3.68 23.77
CA HIS A 50 11.93 -4.06 24.94
C HIS A 50 10.64 -3.25 25.06
N ILE A 51 10.68 -1.95 24.78
CA ILE A 51 9.50 -1.08 24.82
C ILE A 51 8.51 -1.46 23.73
N VAL A 52 8.99 -1.64 22.49
CA VAL A 52 8.16 -2.05 21.34
C VAL A 52 7.49 -3.40 21.58
N ASN A 53 8.24 -4.37 22.11
CA ASN A 53 7.73 -5.73 22.34
C ASN A 53 6.97 -5.92 23.66
N SER A 54 6.92 -4.90 24.52
CA SER A 54 6.14 -4.94 25.75
C SER A 54 4.65 -5.00 25.45
N GLU A 55 3.86 -5.57 26.37
CA GLU A 55 2.40 -5.67 26.20
C GLU A 55 1.75 -4.30 25.98
N LEU A 56 2.13 -3.30 26.79
CA LEU A 56 1.66 -1.91 26.62
C LEU A 56 2.11 -1.31 25.29
N GLY A 57 3.34 -1.60 24.85
CA GLY A 57 3.87 -1.14 23.57
C GLY A 57 3.08 -1.71 22.38
N LYS A 58 2.79 -3.01 22.40
CA LYS A 58 1.98 -3.70 21.38
C LYS A 58 0.56 -3.15 21.33
N GLN A 59 -0.09 -2.94 22.47
CA GLN A 59 -1.43 -2.35 22.53
C GLN A 59 -1.46 -0.93 21.95
N HIS A 60 -0.45 -0.12 22.26
CA HIS A 60 -0.36 1.24 21.72
C HIS A 60 -0.06 1.23 20.22
N LEU A 61 0.79 0.33 19.73
CA LEU A 61 1.02 0.14 18.30
C LEU A 61 -0.24 -0.32 17.57
N ALA A 62 -1.01 -1.25 18.14
CA ALA A 62 -2.29 -1.66 17.57
C ALA A 62 -3.28 -0.50 17.46
N MET A 63 -3.31 0.38 18.47
CA MET A 63 -4.12 1.60 18.43
C MET A 63 -3.66 2.57 17.34
N LEU A 64 -2.34 2.82 17.23
CA LEU A 64 -1.77 3.70 16.20
C LEU A 64 -2.03 3.16 14.79
N ASN A 65 -1.84 1.86 14.58
CA ASN A 65 -2.12 1.22 13.31
C ASN A 65 -3.62 1.25 12.98
N GLY A 66 -4.49 0.99 13.96
CA GLY A 66 -5.94 1.09 13.75
C GLY A 66 -6.41 2.51 13.37
N ALA A 67 -5.79 3.55 13.94
CA ALA A 67 -6.05 4.93 13.55
C ALA A 67 -5.60 5.22 12.11
N ALA A 68 -4.39 4.80 11.75
CA ALA A 68 -3.89 4.93 10.38
C ALA A 68 -4.75 4.16 9.37
N ASP A 69 -5.16 2.93 9.71
CA ASP A 69 -6.04 2.12 8.87
C ASP A 69 -7.39 2.84 8.67
N SER A 70 -7.97 3.43 9.72
CA SER A 70 -9.21 4.22 9.60
C SER A 70 -9.06 5.39 8.63
N GLU A 71 -7.95 6.15 8.72
CA GLU A 71 -7.69 7.26 7.80
C GLU A 71 -7.53 6.77 6.35
N THR A 72 -6.87 5.62 6.15
CA THR A 72 -6.73 5.03 4.81
C THR A 72 -8.08 4.54 4.26
N MET A 73 -8.97 4.02 5.11
CA MET A 73 -10.32 3.62 4.70
C MET A 73 -11.10 4.83 4.19
N ASP A 74 -11.04 5.97 4.87
CA ASP A 74 -11.70 7.20 4.43
C ASP A 74 -11.18 7.67 3.06
N LEU A 75 -9.86 7.60 2.85
CA LEU A 75 -9.27 7.90 1.55
C LEU A 75 -9.72 6.92 0.46
N MET A 76 -9.79 5.62 0.74
CA MET A 76 -10.29 4.63 -0.21
C MET A 76 -11.75 4.88 -0.58
N VAL A 77 -12.59 5.26 0.38
CA VAL A 77 -13.99 5.64 0.12
C VAL A 77 -14.04 6.85 -0.80
N ARG A 78 -13.23 7.88 -0.56
CA ARG A 78 -13.14 9.06 -1.43
C ARG A 78 -12.66 8.72 -2.84
N ILE A 79 -11.65 7.86 -2.98
CA ILE A 79 -11.15 7.41 -4.29
C ILE A 79 -12.23 6.63 -5.04
N LYS A 80 -12.95 5.73 -4.37
CA LYS A 80 -14.07 4.99 -4.98
C LYS A 80 -15.20 5.94 -5.42
N ALA A 81 -15.50 6.96 -4.62
CA ALA A 81 -16.50 7.98 -4.97
C ALA A 81 -16.07 8.84 -6.18
N MET A 82 -14.76 9.04 -6.38
CA MET A 82 -14.23 9.75 -7.56
C MET A 82 -14.19 8.90 -8.83
N ALA A 83 -14.22 7.57 -8.71
CA ALA A 83 -14.19 6.67 -9.87
C ALA A 83 -15.27 6.94 -10.93
N PRO A 84 -16.57 7.11 -10.60
CA PRO A 84 -17.59 7.44 -11.60
C PRO A 84 -17.39 8.82 -12.24
N ILE A 85 -16.89 9.80 -11.49
CA ILE A 85 -16.59 11.14 -12.01
C ILE A 85 -15.44 11.06 -13.01
N ALA A 86 -14.39 10.31 -12.66
CA ALA A 86 -13.26 10.09 -13.56
C ALA A 86 -13.66 9.37 -14.85
N LEU A 87 -14.61 8.44 -14.79
CA LEU A 87 -15.18 7.79 -15.99
C LEU A 87 -15.94 8.80 -16.86
N ALA A 88 -16.82 9.61 -16.28
CA ALA A 88 -17.56 10.62 -17.02
C ALA A 88 -16.64 11.62 -17.74
N VAL A 89 -15.57 12.06 -17.08
CA VAL A 89 -14.56 12.94 -17.69
C VAL A 89 -13.80 12.23 -18.83
N GLN A 90 -13.53 10.94 -18.70
CA GLN A 90 -12.91 10.17 -19.78
C GLN A 90 -13.83 10.04 -21.00
N GLU A 91 -15.13 9.82 -20.79
CA GLU A 91 -16.13 9.78 -21.85
C GLU A 91 -16.25 11.12 -22.57
N GLU A 92 -16.33 12.22 -21.81
CA GLU A 92 -16.38 13.58 -22.35
C GLU A 92 -15.15 13.90 -23.20
N LEU A 93 -13.94 13.60 -22.71
CA LEU A 93 -12.70 13.83 -23.44
C LEU A 93 -12.61 12.99 -24.71
N LEU A 94 -13.12 11.76 -24.68
CA LEU A 94 -13.14 10.87 -25.84
C LEU A 94 -14.08 11.41 -26.94
N LEU A 95 -15.24 11.93 -26.56
CA LEU A 95 -16.26 12.46 -27.47
C LEU A 95 -16.00 13.90 -27.93
N SER A 96 -15.27 14.70 -27.14
CA SER A 96 -14.97 16.11 -27.46
C SER A 96 -14.17 16.25 -28.75
N GLU A 97 -14.52 17.20 -29.62
CA GLU A 97 -13.74 17.49 -30.84
C GLU A 97 -12.46 18.29 -30.57
N GLU A 98 -12.37 18.94 -29.40
CA GLU A 98 -11.23 19.79 -29.01
C GLU A 98 -10.02 19.00 -28.47
N SER A 99 -10.19 17.73 -28.10
CA SER A 99 -9.10 16.93 -27.53
C SER A 99 -8.17 16.41 -28.63
N THR A 100 -6.87 16.36 -28.32
CA THR A 100 -5.86 15.87 -29.26
C THR A 100 -6.06 14.38 -29.55
N GLY A 101 -5.83 13.96 -30.80
CA GLY A 101 -6.00 12.56 -31.21
C GLY A 101 -5.17 11.57 -30.37
N ASP A 102 -3.98 11.97 -29.93
CA ASP A 102 -3.12 11.19 -29.02
C ASP A 102 -3.76 10.99 -27.63
N LEU A 103 -4.43 12.02 -27.10
CA LEU A 103 -5.13 11.91 -25.82
C LEU A 103 -6.34 10.98 -25.92
N LYS A 104 -7.10 11.06 -27.02
CA LYS A 104 -8.22 10.15 -27.29
C LYS A 104 -7.77 8.69 -27.39
N HIS A 105 -6.70 8.44 -28.14
CA HIS A 105 -6.14 7.10 -28.28
C HIS A 105 -5.72 6.51 -26.93
N LYS A 106 -5.00 7.27 -26.10
CA LYS A 106 -4.60 6.85 -24.75
C LYS A 106 -5.77 6.55 -23.82
N ILE A 107 -6.87 7.30 -23.93
CA ILE A 107 -8.07 7.07 -23.14
C ILE A 107 -8.79 5.80 -23.63
N ALA A 108 -8.94 5.65 -24.95
CA ALA A 108 -9.54 4.48 -25.56
C ALA A 108 -8.79 3.19 -25.20
N ASP A 109 -7.45 3.19 -25.29
CA ASP A 109 -6.62 2.05 -24.90
C ASP A 109 -6.82 1.67 -23.42
N LYS A 110 -6.83 2.67 -22.53
CA LYS A 110 -7.07 2.44 -21.10
C LYS A 110 -8.49 1.92 -20.81
N MET A 111 -9.48 2.31 -21.60
CA MET A 111 -10.84 1.78 -21.49
C MET A 111 -10.91 0.34 -21.98
N LEU A 112 -10.27 0.01 -23.10
CA LEU A 112 -10.16 -1.35 -23.64
C LEU A 112 -9.42 -2.29 -22.67
N ASP A 113 -8.30 -1.84 -22.10
CA ASP A 113 -7.55 -2.57 -21.07
C ASP A 113 -8.44 -2.92 -19.87
N ARG A 114 -9.26 -1.97 -19.40
CA ARG A 114 -10.20 -2.17 -18.29
C ARG A 114 -11.38 -3.08 -18.64
N ALA A 115 -11.79 -3.07 -19.90
CA ALA A 115 -12.82 -3.97 -20.43
C ALA A 115 -12.30 -5.40 -20.69
N GLY A 116 -11.00 -5.64 -20.49
CA GLY A 116 -10.39 -6.97 -20.63
C GLY A 116 -9.76 -7.23 -21.99
N TYR A 117 -9.70 -6.24 -22.88
CA TYR A 117 -9.05 -6.33 -24.19
C TYR A 117 -7.56 -5.95 -24.15
N ALA A 118 -6.93 -6.11 -22.99
CA ALA A 118 -5.53 -5.77 -22.82
C ALA A 118 -4.64 -6.61 -23.76
N PRO A 119 -3.63 -6.00 -24.42
CA PRO A 119 -2.77 -6.72 -25.34
C PRO A 119 -2.02 -7.84 -24.63
N ILE A 120 -1.98 -9.02 -25.26
CA ILE A 120 -1.31 -10.21 -24.72
C ILE A 120 0.20 -9.92 -24.65
N THR A 121 0.71 -9.66 -23.45
CA THR A 121 2.14 -9.52 -23.22
C THR A 121 2.78 -10.90 -23.18
N LYS A 122 3.68 -11.18 -24.14
CA LYS A 122 4.35 -12.50 -24.29
C LYS A 122 5.42 -12.79 -23.21
N ASN A 123 5.61 -11.89 -22.25
CA ASN A 123 6.68 -11.99 -21.25
C ASN A 123 6.15 -12.58 -19.95
N LEU A 124 6.02 -13.91 -19.93
CA LEU A 124 5.79 -14.67 -18.72
C LEU A 124 7.14 -14.90 -18.01
N ASN A 125 7.66 -13.91 -17.28
CA ASN A 125 8.84 -14.13 -16.44
C ASN A 125 8.39 -14.80 -15.13
N VAL A 126 8.11 -16.09 -15.19
CA VAL A 126 7.73 -16.87 -14.02
C VAL A 126 9.00 -17.19 -13.25
N ASN A 127 9.25 -16.46 -12.16
CA ASN A 127 10.12 -16.95 -11.11
C ASN A 127 9.39 -18.11 -10.41
N ILE A 128 9.51 -19.32 -10.99
CA ILE A 128 8.93 -20.57 -10.46
C ILE A 128 9.75 -20.99 -9.24
N GLY A 129 9.41 -20.43 -8.08
CA GLY A 129 9.84 -20.93 -6.77
C GLY A 129 8.95 -22.06 -6.22
N ALA A 130 7.87 -22.42 -6.92
CA ALA A 130 6.92 -23.44 -6.47
C ALA A 130 6.53 -24.34 -7.65
N GLY A 131 6.71 -25.65 -7.49
CA GLY A 131 6.56 -26.66 -8.53
C GLY A 131 5.17 -26.68 -9.16
N LEU A 132 5.07 -26.09 -10.35
CA LEU A 132 3.96 -26.31 -11.27
C LEU A 132 4.04 -27.74 -11.81
N LYS A 133 2.95 -28.49 -11.71
CA LYS A 133 2.86 -29.82 -12.32
C LYS A 133 2.63 -29.67 -13.82
N LYS A 134 3.03 -30.68 -14.61
CA LYS A 134 2.83 -30.70 -16.08
C LYS A 134 1.38 -30.38 -16.49
N GLU A 135 0.42 -30.78 -15.65
CA GLU A 135 -1.01 -30.55 -15.83
C GLU A 135 -1.38 -29.05 -15.91
N ASP A 136 -0.75 -28.19 -15.10
CA ASP A 136 -1.01 -26.74 -15.10
C ASP A 136 -0.48 -26.07 -16.37
N LEU A 137 0.65 -26.55 -16.88
CA LEU A 137 1.25 -26.04 -18.13
C LEU A 137 0.38 -26.37 -19.36
N ASP A 138 -0.25 -27.54 -19.38
CA ASP A 138 -1.12 -27.93 -20.50
C ASP A 138 -2.44 -27.15 -20.49
N LEU A 139 -2.95 -26.80 -19.31
CA LEU A 139 -4.12 -25.95 -19.14
C LEU A 139 -3.86 -24.51 -19.61
N ILE A 140 -2.69 -23.96 -19.30
CA ILE A 140 -2.26 -22.63 -19.77
C ILE A 140 -2.11 -22.64 -21.30
N LYS A 141 -1.53 -23.69 -21.89
CA LYS A 141 -1.38 -23.82 -23.35
C LYS A 141 -2.72 -23.91 -24.08
N LYS A 142 -3.70 -24.64 -23.54
CA LYS A 142 -5.03 -24.75 -24.14
C LYS A 142 -5.73 -23.40 -24.19
N ARG A 143 -5.74 -22.66 -23.07
CA ARG A 143 -6.31 -21.31 -23.01
C ARG A 143 -5.64 -20.34 -23.99
N ALA A 144 -4.33 -20.41 -24.14
CA ALA A 144 -3.60 -19.57 -25.09
C ALA A 144 -3.94 -19.87 -26.56
N MET A 145 -4.25 -21.14 -26.90
CA MET A 145 -4.68 -21.52 -28.24
C MET A 145 -6.11 -21.09 -28.55
N GLU A 146 -7.03 -21.25 -27.60
CA GLU A 146 -8.44 -20.81 -27.75
C GLU A 146 -8.54 -19.30 -28.01
N ILE A 147 -7.77 -18.49 -27.27
CA ILE A 147 -7.74 -17.03 -27.47
C ILE A 147 -7.17 -16.67 -28.84
N LYS A 148 -6.13 -17.38 -29.29
CA LYS A 148 -5.52 -17.16 -30.61
C LYS A 148 -6.49 -17.50 -31.75
N GLU A 149 -7.33 -18.49 -31.55
CA GLU A 149 -8.32 -18.93 -32.54
C GLU A 149 -9.49 -17.94 -32.60
N MET A 150 -9.96 -17.41 -31.46
CA MET A 150 -10.95 -16.34 -31.41
C MET A 150 -10.48 -15.06 -32.13
N THR A 151 -9.22 -14.66 -31.96
CA THR A 151 -8.67 -13.46 -32.63
C THR A 151 -8.53 -13.60 -34.16
N LYS A 152 -8.56 -14.82 -34.71
CA LYS A 152 -8.48 -15.04 -36.16
C LYS A 152 -9.83 -15.02 -36.87
N VAL A 153 -10.92 -15.30 -36.15
CA VAL A 153 -12.27 -15.34 -36.71
C VAL A 153 -12.87 -13.93 -36.83
N GLU A 154 -12.32 -12.96 -36.11
CA GLU A 154 -12.72 -11.54 -36.20
C GLU A 154 -12.00 -10.75 -37.31
N GLU A 155 -11.04 -11.37 -38.02
CA GLU A 155 -10.27 -10.74 -39.12
C GLU A 155 -10.73 -11.16 -40.55
N ASP A 156 -11.72 -12.07 -40.68
CA ASP A 156 -12.37 -12.46 -41.95
C ASP A 156 -13.81 -11.92 -42.05
#